data_AF-R6YQZ5-F1
#
_entry.id   AF-R6YQZ5-F1
#
_cell.length_a   1.000
_cell.length_b   1.000
_cell.length_c   1.000
_cell.angle_alpha   90.00
_cell.angle_beta   90.00
_cell.angle_gamma   90.00
#
_symmetry.space_group_name_H-M   'P 1'
#
loop_
_entity.id
_entity.type
_entity.pdbx_description
1 polymer ?
#
loop_
_entity_poly.entity_id
_entity_poly.type
_entity_poly.pdbx_seq_one_letter_code
_entity_poly.pdbx_strand_id
1 'polypeptide(L)' 'MRLSVRNLGRYSYIVFASETVVFDDYGKPVIKCPTEAEAVEYIRNRLDSEVIQDDI' A
#
# COMPACT_ATOMS: atom_id res chain seq x y z
N MET A 1 -13.29 13.36 -1.87
CA MET A 1 -14.04 12.33 -2.65
C MET A 1 -13.12 11.14 -2.83
N ARG A 2 -13.53 9.93 -2.42
CA ARG A 2 -12.78 8.68 -2.66
C ARG A 2 -13.07 8.19 -4.08
N LEU A 3 -12.03 7.89 -4.86
CA LEU A 3 -12.19 7.39 -6.24
C LEU A 3 -12.30 5.87 -6.28
N SER A 4 -11.45 5.16 -5.53
CA SER A 4 -11.43 3.68 -5.55
C SER A 4 -10.70 3.14 -4.33
N VAL A 5 -11.06 1.92 -3.91
CA VAL A 5 -10.35 1.13 -2.89
C VAL A 5 -9.80 -0.12 -3.58
N ARG A 6 -8.50 -0.39 -3.40
CA ARG A 6 -7.84 -1.58 -3.94
C ARG A 6 -7.11 -2.31 -2.81
N ASN A 7 -7.08 -3.63 -2.88
CA ASN A 7 -6.38 -4.48 -1.92
C ASN A 7 -5.21 -5.18 -2.64
N LEU A 8 -4.06 -5.24 -1.97
CA LEU A 8 -2.83 -5.81 -2.50
C LEU A 8 -2.11 -6.56 -1.37
N GLY A 9 -2.50 -7.82 -1.18
CA GLY A 9 -1.99 -8.67 -0.11
C GLY A 9 -2.41 -8.15 1.26
N ARG A 10 -1.42 -7.89 2.11
CA ARG A 10 -1.58 -7.38 3.49
C ARG A 10 -1.86 -5.88 3.59
N TYR A 11 -1.85 -5.19 2.46
CA TYR A 11 -2.08 -3.75 2.40
C TYR A 11 -3.30 -3.46 1.54
N SER A 12 -3.99 -2.39 1.87
CA SER A 12 -5.02 -1.81 1.02
C SER A 12 -4.69 -0.37 0.73
N TYR A 13 -5.15 0.18 -0.38
CA TYR A 13 -4.95 1.59 -0.68
C TYR A 13 -6.20 2.22 -1.26
N ILE A 14 -6.39 3.49 -0.91
CA ILE A 14 -7.52 4.30 -1.36
C ILE A 14 -6.96 5.40 -2.24
N VAL A 15 -7.42 5.42 -3.49
CA VAL A 15 -7.10 6.50 -4.44
C VAL A 15 -8.08 7.64 -4.20
N PHE A 16 -7.55 8.82 -3.89
CA PHE A 16 -8.25 10.09 -3.86
C PHE A 16 -7.87 10.90 -5.10
N ALA A 17 -8.65 11.95 -5.40
CA ALA A 17 -8.42 12.80 -6.57
C ALA A 17 -7.07 13.55 -6.54
N SER A 18 -6.42 13.64 -5.38
CA SER A 18 -5.15 14.37 -5.20
C SER A 18 -4.02 13.52 -4.63
N GLU A 19 -4.32 12.34 -4.07
CA GLU A 19 -3.33 11.50 -3.40
C GLU A 19 -3.86 10.07 -3.26
N THR A 20 -2.99 9.13 -2.95
CA THR A 20 -3.31 7.73 -2.65
C THR A 20 -2.82 7.41 -1.26
N VAL A 21 -3.70 6.86 -0.41
CA VAL A 21 -3.34 6.50 0.96
C VAL A 21 -3.30 4.99 1.09
N VAL A 22 -2.17 4.46 1.55
CA VAL A 22 -1.98 3.04 1.84
C VAL A 22 -2.30 2.78 3.30
N PHE A 23 -3.00 1.68 3.55
CA PHE A 23 -3.43 1.16 4.83
C PHE A 23 -2.86 -0.25 5.04
N ASP A 24 -2.48 -0.57 6.26
CA ASP A 24 -2.10 -1.92 6.67
C ASP A 24 -3.32 -2.84 6.85
N ASP A 25 -3.07 -4.11 7.20
CA ASP A 25 -4.09 -5.11 7.56
C ASP A 25 -4.96 -4.69 8.76
N TYR A 26 -4.46 -3.80 9.62
CA TYR A 26 -5.19 -3.26 10.76
C TYR A 26 -6.04 -2.03 10.38
N GLY A 27 -6.02 -1.62 9.11
CA GLY A 27 -6.73 -0.44 8.62
C GLY A 27 -6.11 0.90 9.06
N LYS A 28 -4.86 0.90 9.51
CA LYS A 28 -4.13 2.13 9.84
C LYS A 28 -3.41 2.69 8.62
N PRO A 29 -3.47 4.02 8.37
CA PRO A 29 -2.75 4.64 7.28
C PRO A 29 -1.25 4.57 7.53
N VAL A 30 -0.52 3.95 6.61
CA VAL A 30 0.93 3.75 6.70
C VAL A 30 1.66 4.86 5.95
N ILE A 31 1.22 5.16 4.73
CA ILE A 31 1.87 6.13 3.86
C ILE A 31 0.85 6.82 2.95
N LYS A 32 1.16 8.06 2.58
CA LYS A 32 0.43 8.83 1.56
C LYS A 32 1.36 9.06 0.38
N CYS A 33 0.90 8.66 -0.79
CA CYS A 33 1.63 8.79 -2.04
C CYS A 33 0.87 9.76 -2.96
N PRO A 34 1.55 10.60 -3.75
CA PRO A 34 0.89 11.43 -4.75
C PRO A 34 0.15 10.60 -5.81
N THR A 35 0.73 9.48 -6.23
CA THR A 35 0.17 8.61 -7.29
C THR A 35 -0.16 7.20 -6.82
N GLU A 36 -1.05 6.53 -7.55
CA GLU A 36 -1.36 5.11 -7.33
C GLU A 36 -0.13 4.22 -7.58
N ALA A 37 0.70 4.55 -8.58
CA ALA A 37 1.88 3.77 -8.93
C ALA A 37 2.88 3.70 -7.77
N GLU A 38 3.15 4.82 -7.11
CA GLU A 38 4.02 4.89 -5.93
C GLU A 38 3.47 4.07 -4.76
N ALA A 39 2.15 4.12 -4.53
CA ALA A 39 1.51 3.32 -3.49
C ALA A 39 1.65 1.81 -3.76
N VAL A 40 1.45 1.39 -5.01
CA VAL A 40 1.62 -0.01 -5.43
C VAL A 40 3.06 -0.45 -5.32
N GLU A 41 4.01 0.39 -5.73
CA GLU A 41 5.44 0.10 -5.63
C GLU A 41 5.89 -0.02 -4.18
N TYR A 42 5.41 0.85 -3.29
CA TYR A 42 5.66 0.74 -1.85
C TYR A 42 5.19 -0.59 -1.29
N ILE A 43 3.95 -0.98 -1.59
CA ILE A 43 3.38 -2.26 -1.12
C ILE A 43 4.18 -3.44 -1.66
N ARG A 44 4.55 -3.43 -2.95
CA ARG A 44 5.37 -4.49 -3.55
C ARG A 44 6.74 -4.61 -2.91
N ASN A 45 7.46 -3.49 -2.77
CA ASN A 45 8.77 -3.48 -2.11
C ASN A 45 8.66 -3.94 -0.65
N ARG A 46 7.56 -3.61 0.04
CA ARG A 46 7.36 -4.02 1.44
C ARG A 46 7.07 -5.50 1.56
N LEU A 47 6.20 -6.03 0.70
CA LEU A 47 5.91 -7.46 0.63
C LEU A 47 7.17 -8.24 0.26
N ASP A 48 7.94 -7.79 -0.74
CA ASP A 48 9.19 -8.43 -1.18
C ASP A 48 10.26 -8.41 -0.08
N SER A 49 10.36 -7.32 0.68
CA SER A 49 11.28 -7.22 1.81
C SER A 49 10.87 -8.06 3.03
N GLU A 50 9.58 -8.37 3.20
CA GLU A 50 9.09 -9.24 4.29
C GLU A 50 9.32 -10.72 3.99
N VAL A 51 9.49 -11.13 2.73
CA VAL A 51 9.75 -12.54 2.36
C VAL A 51 11.18 -13.00 2.62
N ILE A 52 12.10 -12.10 3.02
CA ILE A 52 13.53 -12.40 3.21
C ILE A 52 13.88 -12.77 4.68
N GLN A 53 12.94 -13.35 5.44
CA GLN A 53 13.21 -13.86 6.80
C GLN A 53 12.83 -15.34 6.99
N ASP A 54 13.04 -16.17 5.97
CA ASP A 54 12.93 -17.63 6.08
C ASP A 54 14.08 -18.31 5.31
N ASP A 55 15.34 -17.93 5.58
CA ASP A 55 16.52 -18.79 5.35
C ASP A 55 17.77 -18.21 6.05
N ILE A 56 17.99 -18.56 7.34
CA ILE A 56 19.30 -19.01 7.90
C ILE A 56 19.17 -19.44 9.38
#